data_AF-A0A6A5E085-F1
#
_entry.id   AF-A0A6A5E085-F1
#
_cell.length_a   1.000
_cell.length_b   1.000
_cell.length_c   1.000
_cell.angle_alpha   90.00
_cell.angle_beta   90.00
_cell.angle_gamma   90.00
#
_symmetry.space_group_name_H-M   'P 1'
#
loop_
_entity.id
_entity.type
_entity.pdbx_description
1 polymer ?
#
loop_
_entity_poly.entity_id
_entity_poly.type
_entity_poly.pdbx_seq_one_letter_code
_entity_poly.pdbx_strand_id
1 'polypeptide(L)'
;MELLRFSAFWCGAILFGSIQLEEAEASIMKPRRLCKFCDVQATSCTGRGICKVECDITSICPNDDDVCVTIWRKKDDNFTFDTVCHNRYEKLYDLSLEDYNNTKCEMKERKGMGSQFFICSCSEDECNERIFFNSCKLRQNYFTF
;
A
#
# COMPACT_ATOMS: atom_id res chain seq x y z
N MET A 1 -55.89 67.98 3.17
CA MET A 1 -56.40 67.27 2.00
C MET A 1 -55.56 67.64 0.80
N GLU A 2 -55.45 66.69 -0.13
CA GLU A 2 -54.65 66.66 -1.36
C GLU A 2 -53.14 66.43 -1.21
N LEU A 3 -52.48 65.44 -1.83
CA LEU A 3 -52.90 64.19 -2.47
C LEU A 3 -51.60 63.36 -2.64
N LEU A 4 -51.68 62.07 -2.32
CA LEU A 4 -50.61 61.09 -2.50
C LEU A 4 -50.06 61.09 -3.93
N ARG A 5 -48.74 61.17 -4.09
CA ARG A 5 -48.03 60.55 -5.21
C ARG A 5 -46.78 59.83 -4.69
N PHE A 6 -46.97 58.56 -4.38
CA PHE A 6 -45.90 57.57 -4.26
C PHE A 6 -45.25 57.42 -5.64
N SER A 7 -44.02 57.93 -5.77
CA SER A 7 -43.15 57.63 -6.91
C SER A 7 -42.16 56.57 -6.46
N ALA A 8 -42.47 55.32 -6.80
CA ALA A 8 -41.60 54.19 -6.62
C ALA A 8 -40.41 54.32 -7.57
N PHE A 9 -39.20 54.47 -7.03
CA PHE A 9 -37.97 54.10 -7.74
C PHE A 9 -36.90 53.66 -6.73
N TRP A 10 -37.23 52.64 -5.94
CA TRP A 10 -36.22 51.74 -5.38
C TRP A 10 -35.78 50.80 -6.51
N CYS A 11 -34.74 51.19 -7.24
CA CYS A 11 -34.06 50.30 -8.16
C CYS A 11 -32.55 50.45 -7.96
N GLY A 12 -31.92 49.39 -7.47
CA GLY A 12 -30.55 49.07 -7.88
C GLY A 12 -29.43 49.56 -6.97
N ALA A 13 -29.46 49.22 -5.68
CA ALA A 13 -28.21 48.99 -4.95
C ALA A 13 -28.39 47.78 -4.03
N ILE A 14 -28.78 46.64 -4.61
CA ILE A 14 -28.43 45.36 -3.99
C ILE A 14 -26.92 45.26 -4.17
N LEU A 15 -26.18 45.61 -3.12
CA LEU A 15 -24.83 45.09 -2.93
C LEU A 15 -24.99 43.57 -2.97
N PHE A 16 -24.75 42.98 -4.15
CA PHE A 16 -24.39 41.58 -4.25
C PHE A 16 -23.06 41.47 -3.50
N GLY A 17 -23.15 41.38 -2.18
CA GLY A 17 -22.11 40.77 -1.40
C GLY A 17 -21.99 39.37 -1.99
N SER A 18 -20.99 39.19 -2.84
CA SER A 18 -20.50 37.88 -3.19
C SER A 18 -20.15 37.23 -1.86
N ILE A 19 -21.09 36.49 -1.29
CA ILE A 19 -20.73 35.36 -0.46
C ILE A 19 -19.94 34.47 -1.41
N GLN A 20 -18.63 34.72 -1.50
CA GLN A 20 -17.66 33.71 -1.82
C GLN A 20 -17.87 32.66 -0.75
N LEU A 21 -18.78 31.75 -1.05
CA LEU A 21 -18.84 30.46 -0.43
C LEU A 21 -17.49 29.86 -0.83
N GLU A 22 -16.49 29.99 0.05
CA GLU A 22 -15.26 29.22 -0.07
C GLU A 22 -15.72 27.78 -0.11
N GLU A 23 -15.68 27.21 -1.32
CA GLU A 23 -15.92 25.81 -1.56
C GLU A 23 -14.83 25.11 -0.74
N ALA A 24 -15.23 24.57 0.41
CA ALA A 24 -14.33 23.77 1.22
C ALA A 24 -13.96 22.57 0.36
N GLU A 25 -12.78 22.63 -0.27
CA GLU A 25 -12.22 21.51 -1.01
C GLU A 25 -12.16 20.35 -0.02
N ALA A 26 -13.07 19.40 -0.19
CA ALA A 26 -13.03 18.15 0.54
C ALA A 26 -11.76 17.44 0.08
N SER A 27 -10.66 17.65 0.80
CA SER A 27 -9.44 16.88 0.63
C SER A 27 -9.79 15.44 0.96
N ILE A 28 -10.01 14.62 -0.07
CA ILE A 28 -10.17 13.17 0.07
C ILE A 28 -8.83 12.65 0.55
N MET A 29 -8.67 12.57 1.88
CA MET A 29 -7.48 12.03 2.50
C MET A 29 -7.43 10.55 2.13
N LYS A 30 -6.45 10.18 1.30
CA LYS A 30 -6.28 8.79 0.89
C LYS A 30 -6.04 7.98 2.17
N PRO A 31 -6.81 6.91 2.43
CA PRO A 31 -6.58 6.10 3.62
C PRO A 31 -5.16 5.51 3.53
N ARG A 32 -4.42 5.66 4.63
CA ARG A 32 -3.11 5.04 4.80
C ARG A 32 -3.26 3.52 4.81
N ARG A 33 -2.26 2.82 4.27
CA ARG A 33 -2.31 1.37 4.10
C ARG A 33 -2.30 0.63 5.42
N LEU A 34 -3.02 -0.48 5.48
CA LEU A 34 -2.95 -1.44 6.58
C LEU A 34 -2.06 -2.61 6.18
N CYS A 35 -1.06 -2.94 6.98
CA CYS A 35 -0.17 -4.07 6.70
C CYS A 35 0.07 -4.90 7.96
N LYS A 36 0.36 -6.18 7.78
CA LYS A 36 0.99 -6.96 8.86
C LYS A 36 2.38 -6.39 9.13
N PHE A 37 2.67 -6.12 10.40
CA PHE A 37 3.92 -5.47 10.84
C PHE A 37 4.37 -6.12 12.15
N CYS A 38 5.16 -7.19 12.05
CA CYS A 38 5.68 -7.94 13.21
C CYS A 38 7.21 -8.03 13.23
N ASP A 39 7.89 -7.28 12.36
CA ASP A 39 9.32 -7.42 12.08
C ASP A 39 9.66 -8.90 11.78
N VAL A 40 10.87 -9.33 12.15
CA VAL A 40 11.33 -10.70 11.93
C VAL A 40 10.68 -11.68 12.92
N GLN A 41 9.94 -12.66 12.39
CA GLN A 41 9.34 -13.77 13.13
C GLN A 41 9.75 -15.11 12.53
N ALA A 42 9.93 -16.12 13.38
CA ALA A 42 10.14 -17.49 12.92
C ALA A 42 8.88 -18.04 12.25
N THR A 43 9.04 -18.96 11.29
CA THR A 43 7.90 -19.59 10.62
C THR A 43 8.18 -21.05 10.28
N SER A 44 7.11 -21.83 10.19
CA SER A 44 7.12 -23.20 9.66
C SER A 44 7.02 -23.25 8.12
N CYS A 45 6.78 -22.11 7.46
CA CYS A 45 6.67 -22.04 6.00
C CYS A 45 8.01 -22.34 5.32
N THR A 46 8.04 -23.41 4.52
CA THR A 46 9.25 -23.89 3.80
C THR A 46 9.51 -23.18 2.47
N GLY A 47 8.78 -22.09 2.17
CA GLY A 47 8.94 -21.33 0.93
C GLY A 47 8.30 -21.99 -0.29
N ARG A 48 7.21 -22.76 -0.11
CA ARG A 48 6.49 -23.44 -1.18
C ARG A 48 4.98 -23.25 -1.04
N GLY A 49 4.29 -23.15 -2.18
CA GLY A 49 2.83 -23.03 -2.21
C GLY A 49 2.34 -21.71 -1.62
N ILE A 50 1.30 -21.77 -0.79
CA ILE A 50 0.71 -20.60 -0.15
C ILE A 50 0.97 -20.71 1.36
N CYS A 51 1.51 -19.66 1.94
CA CYS A 51 1.75 -19.56 3.38
C CYS A 51 0.94 -18.42 3.99
N LYS A 52 0.49 -18.61 5.23
CA LYS A 52 -0.05 -17.54 6.06
C LYS A 52 1.07 -17.07 7.00
N VAL A 53 1.24 -15.76 7.17
CA VAL A 53 2.14 -15.21 8.19
C VAL A 53 1.48 -15.36 9.57
N GLU A 54 2.22 -15.88 10.53
CA GLU A 54 1.79 -16.01 11.93
C GLU A 54 2.01 -14.67 12.67
N CYS A 55 1.39 -13.61 12.15
CA CYS A 55 1.47 -12.25 12.67
C CYS A 55 0.06 -11.67 12.84
N ASP A 56 -0.32 -11.42 14.09
CA ASP A 56 -1.64 -10.88 14.44
C ASP A 56 -1.64 -9.34 14.56
N ILE A 57 -0.48 -8.69 14.38
CA ILE A 57 -0.34 -7.23 14.46
C ILE A 57 -0.56 -6.62 13.08
N THR A 58 -1.61 -5.80 12.99
CA THR A 58 -1.88 -4.95 11.83
C THR A 58 -1.61 -3.50 12.21
N SER A 59 -0.80 -2.83 11.39
CA SER A 59 -0.42 -1.44 11.60
C SER A 59 -0.86 -0.57 10.43
N ILE A 60 -1.19 0.68 10.74
CA ILE A 60 -1.38 1.75 9.75
C ILE A 60 0.01 2.23 9.34
N CYS A 61 0.35 2.15 8.06
CA CYS A 61 1.65 2.61 7.57
C CYS A 61 1.79 4.13 7.71
N PRO A 62 2.99 4.65 8.04
CA PRO A 62 3.19 6.06 8.31
C PRO A 62 3.03 6.98 7.09
N ASN A 63 3.40 6.53 5.88
CA ASN A 63 3.35 7.33 4.65
C ASN A 63 2.28 6.84 3.67
N ASP A 64 1.76 7.76 2.84
CA ASP A 64 0.74 7.44 1.83
C ASP A 64 1.27 6.61 0.65
N ASP A 65 2.61 6.62 0.48
CA ASP A 65 3.36 5.84 -0.50
C ASP A 65 3.93 4.53 0.06
N ASP A 66 3.64 4.23 1.33
CA ASP A 66 4.04 2.96 1.92
C ASP A 66 3.19 1.82 1.33
N VAL A 67 3.85 0.68 1.15
CA VAL A 67 3.26 -0.57 0.71
C VAL A 67 3.63 -1.68 1.69
N CYS A 68 2.83 -2.74 1.68
CA CYS A 68 3.12 -3.89 2.53
C CYS A 68 4.24 -4.71 1.90
N VAL A 69 5.24 -5.08 2.70
CA VAL A 69 6.34 -5.94 2.27
C VAL A 69 6.39 -7.16 3.19
N THR A 70 6.64 -8.31 2.58
CA THR A 70 7.05 -9.51 3.32
C THR A 70 8.32 -10.07 2.71
N ILE A 71 9.29 -10.35 3.58
CA ILE A 71 10.52 -11.03 3.22
C ILE A 71 10.50 -12.41 3.87
N TRP A 72 10.82 -13.42 3.09
CA TRP A 72 11.06 -14.77 3.60
C TRP A 72 12.54 -15.10 3.45
N ARG A 73 13.16 -15.57 4.54
CA ARG A 73 14.57 -15.97 4.55
C ARG A 73 14.69 -17.38 5.07
N LYS A 74 15.58 -18.16 4.45
CA LYS A 74 16.05 -19.43 4.99
C LYS A 74 17.51 -19.27 5.44
N LYS A 75 17.77 -19.51 6.72
CA LYS A 75 19.12 -19.61 7.27
C LYS A 75 19.27 -20.97 7.94
N ASP A 76 20.15 -21.79 7.39
CA ASP A 76 20.35 -23.19 7.81
C ASP A 76 19.01 -23.95 7.78
N ASP A 77 18.49 -24.39 8.93
CA ASP A 77 17.20 -25.07 9.08
C ASP A 77 16.06 -24.15 9.58
N ASN A 78 16.34 -22.87 9.80
CA ASN A 78 15.35 -21.91 10.27
C ASN A 78 14.78 -21.08 9.12
N PHE A 79 13.47 -20.88 9.15
CA PHE A 79 12.76 -19.99 8.24
C PHE A 79 12.21 -18.80 9.02
N THR A 80 12.26 -17.62 8.41
CA THR A 80 11.72 -16.40 9.01
C THR A 80 10.89 -15.63 8.00
N PHE A 81 9.78 -15.07 8.46
CA PHE A 81 9.12 -13.96 7.80
C PHE A 81 9.55 -12.64 8.44
N ASP A 82 9.60 -11.59 7.64
CA ASP A 82 9.86 -10.22 8.09
C ASP A 82 8.83 -9.33 7.39
N THR A 83 7.89 -8.80 8.18
CA THR A 83 6.73 -8.05 7.68
C THR A 83 6.81 -6.59 8.10
N VAL A 84 6.82 -5.69 7.11
CA VAL A 84 7.04 -4.25 7.31
C VAL A 84 6.20 -3.42 6.36
N CYS A 85 5.91 -2.18 6.77
CA CYS A 85 5.53 -1.09 5.86
C CYS A 85 6.80 -0.47 5.29
N HIS A 86 6.86 -0.23 3.99
CA HIS A 86 8.02 0.40 3.36
C HIS A 86 7.61 1.32 2.22
N ASN A 87 8.30 2.45 2.06
CA ASN A 87 8.03 3.41 1.00
C ASN A 87 8.46 2.84 -0.36
N ARG A 88 7.54 2.79 -1.34
CA ARG A 88 7.79 2.21 -2.67
C ARG A 88 8.91 2.89 -3.48
N TYR A 89 9.28 4.11 -3.14
CA TYR A 89 10.33 4.87 -3.83
C TYR A 89 11.71 4.72 -3.18
N GLU A 90 11.77 4.16 -1.97
CA GLU A 90 13.02 3.92 -1.25
C GLU A 90 13.50 2.49 -1.46
N LYS A 91 14.83 2.31 -1.39
CA LYS A 91 15.42 0.97 -1.45
C LYS A 91 15.27 0.27 -0.10
N LEU A 92 14.94 -1.02 -0.16
CA LEU A 92 14.93 -1.90 1.00
C LEU A 92 16.04 -2.94 0.84
N TYR A 93 17.03 -2.94 1.73
CA TYR A 93 18.25 -3.76 1.59
C TYR A 93 18.97 -3.59 0.25
N ASP A 94 19.10 -2.34 -0.21
CA ASP A 94 19.66 -1.97 -1.52
C ASP A 94 18.88 -2.48 -2.74
N LEU A 95 17.70 -3.07 -2.52
CA LEU A 95 16.80 -3.55 -3.57
C LEU A 95 15.66 -2.57 -3.79
N SER A 96 15.34 -2.31 -5.05
CA SER A 96 14.11 -1.62 -5.43
C SER A 96 12.93 -2.59 -5.43
N LEU A 97 11.79 -2.16 -4.89
CA LEU A 97 10.54 -2.91 -4.96
C LEU A 97 9.96 -2.77 -6.37
N GLU A 98 9.83 -3.88 -7.09
CA GLU A 98 9.27 -3.89 -8.46
C GLU A 98 7.77 -4.19 -8.46
N ASP A 99 7.26 -4.81 -7.38
CA ASP A 99 5.94 -5.43 -7.32
C ASP A 99 4.95 -4.66 -6.46
N TYR A 100 5.26 -3.41 -6.10
CA TYR A 100 4.46 -2.65 -5.15
C TYR A 100 3.02 -2.42 -5.63
N ASN A 101 2.79 -2.44 -6.95
CA ASN A 101 1.46 -2.32 -7.55
C ASN A 101 0.63 -3.62 -7.53
N ASN A 102 1.19 -4.73 -7.06
CA ASN A 102 0.46 -5.99 -7.01
C ASN A 102 -0.61 -5.96 -5.91
N THR A 103 -1.70 -6.68 -6.14
CA THR A 103 -2.76 -6.86 -5.13
C THR A 103 -2.47 -7.98 -4.15
N LYS A 104 -1.57 -8.90 -4.50
CA LYS A 104 -1.17 -10.05 -3.69
C LYS A 104 0.35 -10.07 -3.52
N CYS A 105 0.81 -10.58 -2.38
CA CYS A 105 2.23 -10.73 -2.11
C CYS A 105 2.78 -11.99 -2.79
N GLU A 106 3.26 -11.83 -4.03
CA GLU A 106 3.87 -12.90 -4.83
C GLU A 106 5.39 -12.90 -4.68
N MET A 107 5.92 -13.96 -4.06
CA MET A 107 7.32 -14.05 -3.68
C MET A 107 8.24 -14.17 -4.89
N LYS A 108 9.27 -13.32 -4.93
CA LYS A 108 10.38 -13.39 -5.89
C LYS A 108 11.70 -13.65 -5.17
N GLU A 109 12.43 -14.64 -5.68
CA GLU A 109 13.79 -14.92 -5.22
C GLU A 109 14.75 -13.79 -5.61
N ARG A 110 15.56 -13.33 -4.67
CA ARG A 110 16.67 -12.40 -4.92
C ARG A 110 17.98 -13.11 -4.66
N LYS A 111 18.81 -13.20 -5.70
CA LYS A 111 20.14 -13.82 -5.62
C LYS A 111 21.14 -12.83 -5.01
N GLY A 112 22.18 -13.35 -4.36
CA GLY A 112 23.31 -12.56 -3.86
C GLY A 112 23.26 -12.14 -2.39
N MET A 113 22.23 -12.52 -1.63
CA MET A 113 22.09 -12.17 -0.20
C MET A 113 22.57 -13.26 0.77
N GLY A 114 23.51 -14.13 0.33
CA GLY A 114 24.14 -15.17 1.16
C GLY A 114 23.23 -16.30 1.67
N SER A 115 21.92 -16.20 1.43
CA SER A 115 20.87 -17.13 1.88
C SER A 115 19.74 -17.18 0.83
N GLN A 116 18.85 -18.16 0.92
CA GLN A 116 17.63 -18.11 0.11
C GLN A 116 16.77 -16.97 0.63
N PHE A 117 16.67 -15.92 -0.18
CA PHE A 117 15.98 -14.69 0.16
C PHE A 117 14.88 -14.47 -0.87
N PHE A 118 13.65 -14.35 -0.37
CA PHE A 118 12.48 -14.04 -1.17
C PHE A 118 11.83 -12.78 -0.63
N ILE A 119 11.35 -11.95 -1.54
CA ILE A 119 10.67 -10.70 -1.19
C ILE A 119 9.45 -10.53 -2.08
N CYS A 120 8.38 -10.01 -1.50
CA CYS A 120 7.22 -9.52 -2.21
C CYS A 120 6.72 -8.21 -1.60
N SER A 121 6.06 -7.41 -2.43
CA SER A 121 5.37 -6.19 -2.03
C SER A 121 3.98 -6.17 -2.63
N CYS A 122 3.03 -5.49 -1.97
CA CYS A 122 1.67 -5.33 -2.47
C CYS A 122 0.97 -4.11 -1.85
N SER A 123 -0.09 -3.63 -2.50
CA SER A 123 -0.77 -2.36 -2.16
C SER A 123 -2.19 -2.51 -1.57
N GLU A 124 -2.70 -3.73 -1.40
CA GLU A 124 -4.01 -3.95 -0.75
C GLU A 124 -3.86 -4.05 0.77
N ASP A 125 -4.93 -3.75 1.51
CA ASP A 125 -4.90 -3.83 2.97
C ASP A 125 -4.68 -5.28 3.43
N GLU A 126 -3.73 -5.46 4.35
CA GLU A 126 -3.27 -6.74 4.89
C GLU A 126 -2.87 -7.77 3.81
N CYS A 127 -2.54 -7.32 2.59
CA CYS A 127 -2.20 -8.19 1.47
C CYS A 127 -0.99 -9.10 1.72
N ASN A 128 -0.16 -8.72 2.70
CA ASN A 128 1.04 -9.42 3.11
C ASN A 128 0.79 -10.46 4.22
N GLU A 129 -0.47 -10.73 4.59
CA GLU A 129 -0.86 -11.85 5.47
C GLU A 129 -0.75 -13.21 4.74
N ARG A 130 -1.13 -13.25 3.45
CA ARG A 130 -1.06 -14.46 2.62
C ARG A 130 0.00 -14.31 1.55
N ILE A 131 0.95 -15.23 1.58
CA ILE A 131 2.15 -15.22 0.75
C ILE A 131 2.05 -16.31 -0.31
N PHE A 132 2.34 -15.95 -1.56
CA PHE A 132 2.25 -16.85 -2.70
C PHE A 132 3.65 -17.14 -3.23
N PHE A 133 4.13 -18.36 -3.05
CA PHE A 133 5.36 -18.83 -3.69
C PHE A 133 5.01 -19.45 -5.03
N ASN A 134 5.38 -18.77 -6.12
CA ASN A 134 5.17 -19.30 -7.44
C ASN A 134 6.15 -20.47 -7.68
N SER A 135 5.63 -21.70 -7.70
CA SER A 135 6.40 -22.91 -7.95
C SER A 135 6.93 -23.03 -9.39
N CYS A 136 6.57 -22.09 -10.27
CA CYS A 136 6.83 -22.16 -11.69
C CYS A 136 8.11 -21.42 -12.11
N LYS A 137 9.28 -21.85 -11.61
CA LYS A 137 10.58 -21.49 -12.22
C LYS A 137 11.48 -22.69 -12.58
N LEU A 138 11.03 -23.93 -12.35
CA LEU A 138 11.77 -25.15 -12.73
C LEU A 138 11.35 -25.76 -14.08
N ARG A 139 10.74 -25.00 -15.00
CA ARG A 139 10.30 -25.54 -16.30
C ARG A 139 10.37 -24.57 -17.50
N GLN A 140 11.29 -23.60 -17.50
CA GLN A 140 11.53 -22.77 -18.70
C GLN A 140 12.81 -23.12 -19.48
N ASN A 141 13.64 -24.06 -19.00
CA ASN A 141 14.86 -24.49 -19.71
C ASN A 141 14.75 -25.85 -20.43
N TYR A 142 13.55 -26.43 -20.56
CA TYR A 142 13.34 -27.73 -21.24
C TYR A 142 12.41 -27.68 -22.47
N PHE A 143 12.00 -26.48 -22.90
CA PHE A 143 11.29 -26.31 -24.16
C PHE A 143 12.03 -25.32 -25.05
N THR A 144 13.10 -25.81 -25.67
CA THR A 144 13.52 -25.31 -26.98
C THR A 144 13.32 -26.48 -27.93
N PHE A 145 12.36 -26.34 -28.84
CA PHE A 145 12.13 -27.29 -29.94
C PHE A 145 13.27 -27.20 -30.95
#